data_AF-A0A7C5VG75-F1
#
_entry.id   AF-A0A7C5VG75-F1
#
_cell.length_a   1.000
_cell.length_b   1.000
_cell.length_c   1.000
_cell.angle_alpha   90.00
_cell.angle_beta   90.00
_cell.angle_gamma   90.00
#
_symmetry.space_group_name_H-M   'P 1'
#
loop_
_entity.id
_entity.type
_entity.pdbx_description
1 polymer ?
#
loop_
_entity_poly.entity_id
_entity_poly.type
_entity_poly.pdbx_seq_one_letter_code
_entity_poly.pdbx_strand_id
1 'polypeptide(L)'
;MALSNREIVGKGLDLLRSGLRPFVEREYRRVYGEEWVREAGEVLKGDRASLQDPDAQALLKLMDYRWNEVFDEKLGRWGRTLVKELLEFRNRWAHQGAFSFEDAHRALDSMTRLLEMIAAEEAQETARMARELLRRRFEEEAKREAERAVKQSLAVVPQGLKPWREVVTPHPDVASGRYSEAEFAADLAQVHRGEAGEEYGNPLEFYRRTHLTSGLKRLLLNALKRLAGEGGDPVVELQT
;
A
#
# COMPACT_ATOMS: atom_id res chain seq x y z
N MET A 1 1.56 -18.13 6.29
CA MET A 1 1.71 -17.99 4.82
C MET A 1 0.87 -16.79 4.38
N ALA A 2 1.34 -15.96 3.45
CA ALA A 2 0.52 -14.89 2.90
C ALA A 2 -0.62 -15.52 2.08
N LEU A 3 -1.84 -15.01 2.24
CA LEU A 3 -3.00 -15.46 1.45
C LEU A 3 -2.77 -15.13 -0.03
N SER A 4 -3.13 -16.07 -0.89
CA SER A 4 -3.17 -15.84 -2.34
C SER A 4 -4.27 -14.84 -2.71
N ASN A 5 -4.11 -14.18 -3.86
CA ASN A 5 -5.11 -13.26 -4.40
C ASN A 5 -6.50 -13.91 -4.52
N ARG A 6 -6.57 -15.18 -4.90
CA ARG A 6 -7.84 -15.92 -4.99
C ARG A 6 -8.48 -16.14 -3.63
N GLU A 7 -7.71 -16.47 -2.60
CA GLU A 7 -8.22 -16.62 -1.23
C GLU A 7 -8.71 -15.29 -0.67
N ILE A 8 -8.01 -14.19 -0.98
CA ILE A 8 -8.43 -12.83 -0.60
C ILE A 8 -9.78 -12.49 -1.26
N VAL A 9 -9.94 -12.75 -2.56
CA VAL A 9 -11.23 -12.55 -3.25
C VAL A 9 -12.33 -13.44 -2.65
N GLY A 10 -12.01 -14.68 -2.28
CA GLY A 10 -12.95 -15.57 -1.60
C GLY A 10 -13.47 -14.98 -0.29
N LYS A 11 -12.57 -14.48 0.56
CA LYS A 11 -12.95 -13.77 1.79
C LYS A 11 -13.80 -12.53 1.51
N GLY A 12 -13.49 -11.80 0.44
CA GLY A 12 -14.31 -10.67 -0.01
C GLY A 12 -15.73 -11.08 -0.41
N LEU A 13 -15.87 -12.22 -1.11
CA LEU A 13 -17.18 -12.78 -1.47
C LEU A 13 -17.98 -13.23 -0.24
N ASP A 14 -17.33 -13.74 0.79
CA ASP A 14 -17.99 -14.09 2.05
C ASP A 14 -18.51 -12.84 2.78
N LEU A 15 -17.73 -11.76 2.81
CA LEU A 15 -18.17 -10.45 3.34
C LEU A 15 -19.32 -9.86 2.51
N LEU A 16 -19.22 -9.93 1.18
CA LEU A 16 -20.26 -9.50 0.27
C LEU A 16 -21.57 -10.25 0.54
N ARG A 17 -21.50 -11.57 0.72
CA ARG A 17 -22.65 -12.41 1.07
C ARG A 17 -23.29 -11.97 2.39
N SER A 18 -22.49 -11.78 3.44
CA SER A 18 -22.98 -11.35 4.75
C SER A 18 -23.71 -10.01 4.68
N GLY A 19 -23.14 -9.03 3.98
CA GLY A 19 -23.75 -7.70 3.86
C GLY A 19 -24.97 -7.66 2.93
N LEU A 20 -24.95 -8.41 1.82
CA LEU A 20 -26.06 -8.42 0.86
C LEU A 20 -27.29 -9.18 1.36
N ARG A 21 -27.11 -10.26 2.13
CA ARG A 21 -28.23 -11.11 2.57
C ARG A 21 -29.37 -10.35 3.25
N PRO A 22 -29.14 -9.59 4.34
CA PRO A 22 -30.22 -8.87 5.03
C PRO A 22 -30.86 -7.78 4.14
N PHE A 23 -30.07 -7.17 3.25
CA PHE A 23 -30.56 -6.18 2.30
C PHE A 23 -31.52 -6.83 1.28
N VAL A 24 -31.08 -7.89 0.60
CA VAL A 24 -31.88 -8.58 -0.42
C VAL A 24 -33.18 -9.13 0.16
N GLU A 25 -33.12 -9.80 1.33
CA GLU A 25 -34.32 -10.33 1.99
C GLU A 25 -35.32 -9.21 2.31
N ARG A 26 -34.86 -8.08 2.83
CA ARG A 26 -35.72 -6.95 3.17
C ARG A 26 -36.37 -6.32 1.93
N GLU A 27 -35.61 -6.11 0.85
CA GLU A 27 -36.18 -5.50 -0.37
C GLU A 27 -37.16 -6.45 -1.07
N TYR A 28 -36.88 -7.75 -1.11
CA TYR A 28 -37.83 -8.74 -1.62
C TYR A 28 -39.11 -8.79 -0.79
N ARG A 29 -39.02 -8.77 0.55
CA ARG A 29 -40.20 -8.70 1.44
C ARG A 29 -41.00 -7.41 1.23
N ARG A 30 -40.32 -6.29 0.99
CA ARG A 30 -40.96 -4.99 0.72
C ARG A 30 -41.85 -5.04 -0.53
N VAL A 31 -41.38 -5.71 -1.59
CA VAL A 31 -42.09 -5.75 -2.88
C VAL A 31 -43.12 -6.87 -2.96
N TYR A 32 -42.77 -8.08 -2.49
CA TYR A 32 -43.59 -9.28 -2.68
C TYR A 32 -44.32 -9.77 -1.41
N GLY A 33 -44.11 -9.12 -0.26
CA GLY A 33 -44.77 -9.48 1.00
C GLY A 33 -44.46 -10.93 1.42
N GLU A 34 -45.49 -11.70 1.76
CA GLU A 34 -45.38 -13.11 2.17
C GLU A 34 -44.90 -14.05 1.04
N GLU A 35 -45.11 -13.66 -0.23
CA GLU A 35 -44.73 -14.49 -1.38
C GLU A 35 -43.26 -14.35 -1.78
N TRP A 36 -42.48 -13.53 -1.06
CA TRP A 36 -41.09 -13.24 -1.42
C TRP A 36 -40.21 -14.49 -1.57
N VAL A 37 -40.46 -15.54 -0.76
CA VAL A 37 -39.74 -16.82 -0.84
C VAL A 37 -40.06 -17.56 -2.13
N ARG A 38 -41.33 -17.54 -2.57
CA ARG A 38 -41.78 -18.15 -3.81
C ARG A 38 -41.14 -17.45 -5.01
N GLU A 39 -41.16 -16.12 -5.02
CA GLU A 39 -40.58 -15.31 -6.09
C GLU A 39 -39.05 -15.44 -6.16
N ALA A 40 -38.36 -15.42 -5.03
CA ALA A 40 -36.91 -15.68 -5.00
C ALA A 40 -36.58 -17.12 -5.42
N GLY A 41 -37.43 -18.08 -5.09
CA GLY A 41 -37.25 -19.50 -5.44
C GLY A 41 -37.39 -19.75 -6.93
N GLU A 42 -38.32 -19.07 -7.60
CA GLU A 42 -38.47 -19.15 -9.07
C GLU A 42 -37.24 -18.59 -9.81
N VAL A 43 -36.59 -17.54 -9.28
CA VAL A 43 -35.35 -17.00 -9.86
C VAL A 43 -34.18 -17.99 -9.75
N LEU A 44 -34.08 -18.71 -8.63
CA LEU A 44 -33.01 -19.67 -8.37
C LEU A 44 -33.36 -21.09 -8.87
N LYS A 45 -34.47 -21.27 -9.56
CA LYS A 45 -34.93 -22.57 -10.03
C LYS A 45 -33.94 -23.16 -11.03
N GLY A 46 -33.43 -24.35 -10.71
CA GLY A 46 -32.41 -25.04 -11.52
C GLY A 46 -30.97 -24.68 -11.16
N ASP A 47 -30.74 -23.74 -10.24
CA ASP A 47 -29.43 -23.53 -9.62
C ASP A 47 -29.20 -24.51 -8.46
N ARG A 48 -27.93 -24.80 -8.16
CA ARG A 48 -27.53 -25.54 -6.94
C ARG A 48 -27.66 -24.71 -5.66
N ALA A 49 -28.07 -23.44 -5.76
CA ALA A 49 -28.10 -22.51 -4.64
C ALA A 49 -29.40 -22.63 -3.85
N SER A 50 -29.30 -22.52 -2.52
CA SER A 50 -30.44 -22.59 -1.60
C SER A 50 -30.80 -21.20 -1.08
N LEU A 51 -32.09 -20.93 -0.91
CA LEU A 51 -32.57 -19.73 -0.21
C LEU A 51 -32.32 -19.75 1.30
N GLN A 52 -32.15 -20.94 1.89
CA GLN A 52 -31.90 -21.06 3.33
C GLN A 52 -30.50 -20.54 3.69
N ASP A 53 -29.55 -20.79 2.79
CA ASP A 53 -28.18 -20.33 2.93
C ASP A 53 -27.60 -19.88 1.58
N PRO A 54 -28.04 -18.70 1.09
CA PRO A 54 -27.63 -18.23 -0.23
C PRO A 54 -26.17 -17.80 -0.19
N ASP A 55 -25.41 -18.23 -1.20
CA ASP A 55 -24.06 -17.74 -1.43
C ASP A 55 -24.08 -16.38 -2.15
N ALA A 56 -22.90 -15.76 -2.31
CA ALA A 56 -22.79 -14.47 -3.01
C ALA A 56 -23.38 -14.52 -4.43
N GLN A 57 -23.28 -15.65 -5.13
CA GLN A 57 -23.84 -15.80 -6.47
C GLN A 57 -25.35 -15.73 -6.48
N ALA A 58 -26.00 -16.47 -5.58
CA ALA A 58 -27.45 -16.49 -5.48
C ALA A 58 -27.99 -15.09 -5.20
N LEU A 59 -27.38 -14.37 -4.25
CA LEU A 59 -27.78 -13.00 -3.91
C LEU A 59 -27.61 -12.05 -5.11
N LEU A 60 -26.46 -12.10 -5.80
CA LEU A 60 -26.23 -11.27 -6.98
C LEU A 60 -27.17 -11.62 -8.14
N LYS A 61 -27.52 -12.90 -8.33
CA LYS A 61 -28.51 -13.34 -9.33
C LYS A 61 -29.91 -12.82 -9.03
N LEU A 62 -30.35 -12.91 -7.77
CA LEU A 62 -31.62 -12.33 -7.32
C LEU A 62 -31.66 -10.83 -7.65
N MET A 63 -30.56 -10.12 -7.35
CA MET A 63 -30.43 -8.71 -7.66
C MET A 63 -30.52 -8.41 -9.15
N ASP A 64 -29.76 -9.11 -10.01
CA ASP A 64 -29.79 -8.82 -11.46
C ASP A 64 -31.13 -9.21 -12.11
N TYR A 65 -31.74 -10.33 -11.71
CA TYR A 65 -32.98 -10.81 -12.32
C TYR A 65 -34.19 -9.92 -11.98
N ARG A 66 -34.35 -9.53 -10.71
CA ARG A 66 -35.45 -8.65 -10.26
C ARG A 66 -35.04 -7.19 -10.08
N TRP A 67 -34.00 -6.75 -10.79
CA TRP A 67 -33.43 -5.40 -10.63
C TRP A 67 -34.46 -4.27 -10.72
N ASN A 68 -35.20 -4.22 -11.82
CA ASN A 68 -36.12 -3.11 -12.12
C ASN A 68 -37.28 -3.04 -11.12
N GLU A 69 -37.70 -4.20 -10.60
CA GLU A 69 -38.83 -4.31 -9.68
C GLU A 69 -38.41 -4.02 -8.22
N VAL A 70 -37.20 -4.44 -7.83
CA VAL A 70 -36.81 -4.50 -6.41
C VAL A 70 -35.72 -3.51 -6.03
N PHE A 71 -34.75 -3.26 -6.90
CA PHE A 71 -33.48 -2.60 -6.53
C PHE A 71 -33.19 -1.28 -7.24
N ASP A 72 -33.80 -1.03 -8.40
CA ASP A 72 -33.48 0.12 -9.25
C ASP A 72 -33.70 1.47 -8.54
N GLU A 73 -34.78 1.58 -7.77
CA GLU A 73 -35.11 2.78 -6.99
C GLU A 73 -34.00 3.18 -6.01
N LYS A 74 -33.32 2.21 -5.38
CA LYS A 74 -32.32 2.45 -4.33
C LYS A 74 -30.89 2.49 -4.83
N LEU A 75 -30.56 1.64 -5.80
CA LEU A 75 -29.18 1.43 -6.24
C LEU A 75 -28.89 2.06 -7.61
N GLY A 76 -29.92 2.32 -8.41
CA GLY A 76 -29.80 2.93 -9.73
C GLY A 76 -28.88 2.19 -10.70
N ARG A 77 -28.66 2.80 -11.87
CA ARG A 77 -27.90 2.15 -12.95
C ARG A 77 -26.48 1.72 -12.55
N TRP A 78 -25.80 2.51 -11.72
CA TRP A 78 -24.44 2.22 -11.26
C TRP A 78 -24.38 0.95 -10.41
N GLY A 79 -25.32 0.78 -9.47
CA GLY A 79 -25.39 -0.44 -8.65
C GLY A 79 -25.58 -1.69 -9.52
N ARG A 80 -26.37 -1.58 -10.60
CA ARG A 80 -26.56 -2.70 -11.53
C ARG A 80 -25.26 -3.10 -12.22
N THR A 81 -24.47 -2.11 -12.64
CA THR A 81 -23.16 -2.35 -13.25
C THR A 81 -22.24 -3.08 -12.27
N LEU A 82 -22.20 -2.68 -11.00
CA LEU A 82 -21.42 -3.36 -9.97
C LEU A 82 -21.88 -4.80 -9.75
N VAL A 83 -23.19 -5.04 -9.67
CA VAL A 83 -23.73 -6.41 -9.52
C VAL A 83 -23.29 -7.32 -10.67
N LYS A 84 -23.37 -6.84 -11.91
CA LYS A 84 -22.93 -7.62 -13.08
C LYS A 84 -21.43 -7.89 -13.06
N GLU A 85 -20.64 -6.89 -12.73
CA GLU A 85 -19.19 -7.05 -12.59
C GLU A 85 -18.83 -8.07 -11.49
N LEU A 86 -19.54 -8.04 -10.35
CA LEU A 86 -19.33 -9.00 -9.26
C LEU A 86 -19.76 -10.42 -9.61
N LEU A 87 -20.81 -10.59 -10.43
CA LEU A 87 -21.16 -11.90 -11.00
C LEU A 87 -20.01 -12.46 -11.84
N GLU A 88 -19.36 -11.63 -12.66
CA GLU A 88 -18.19 -12.05 -13.45
C GLU A 88 -16.99 -12.41 -12.56
N PHE A 89 -16.71 -11.63 -11.51
CA PHE A 89 -15.65 -11.95 -10.56
C PHE A 89 -15.91 -13.25 -9.79
N ARG A 90 -17.14 -13.47 -9.32
CA ARG A 90 -17.53 -14.73 -8.66
C ARG A 90 -17.38 -15.90 -9.63
N ASN A 91 -17.90 -15.80 -10.85
CA ASN A 91 -17.78 -16.84 -11.87
C ASN A 91 -16.30 -17.20 -12.14
N ARG A 92 -15.43 -16.20 -12.31
CA ARG A 92 -13.98 -16.43 -12.44
C ARG A 92 -13.39 -17.09 -11.20
N TRP A 93 -13.77 -16.68 -9.99
CA TRP A 93 -13.30 -17.30 -8.75
C TRP A 93 -13.70 -18.77 -8.61
N ALA A 94 -14.89 -19.15 -9.10
CA ALA A 94 -15.36 -20.53 -9.06
C ALA A 94 -14.70 -21.44 -10.11
N HIS A 95 -14.38 -20.91 -11.30
CA HIS A 95 -13.94 -21.71 -12.45
C HIS A 95 -12.47 -21.53 -12.85
N GLN A 96 -11.81 -20.43 -12.47
CA GLN A 96 -10.43 -20.11 -12.85
C GLN A 96 -9.46 -20.20 -11.67
N GLY A 97 -8.20 -20.51 -11.98
CA GLY A 97 -7.18 -20.88 -11.00
C GLY A 97 -6.53 -19.72 -10.25
N ALA A 98 -6.17 -18.64 -10.96
CA ALA A 98 -5.35 -17.56 -10.41
C ALA A 98 -5.95 -16.18 -10.71
N PHE A 99 -5.85 -15.28 -9.73
CA PHE A 99 -6.22 -13.87 -9.86
C PHE A 99 -4.96 -13.02 -9.94
N SER A 100 -4.91 -12.10 -10.92
CA SER A 100 -3.92 -11.03 -10.94
C SER A 100 -4.13 -10.12 -9.72
N PHE A 101 -3.11 -9.31 -9.42
CA PHE A 101 -3.23 -8.30 -8.38
C PHE A 101 -4.31 -7.27 -8.77
N GLU A 102 -4.34 -6.82 -10.02
CA GLU A 102 -5.32 -5.84 -10.49
C GLU A 102 -6.76 -6.39 -10.41
N ASP A 103 -6.96 -7.65 -10.80
CA ASP A 103 -8.27 -8.31 -10.71
C ASP A 103 -8.73 -8.46 -9.27
N ALA A 104 -7.84 -8.87 -8.35
CA ALA A 104 -8.19 -9.03 -6.96
C ALA A 104 -8.52 -7.69 -6.30
N HIS A 105 -7.73 -6.65 -6.58
CA HIS A 105 -8.01 -5.30 -6.12
C HIS A 105 -9.34 -4.78 -6.66
N ARG A 106 -9.59 -4.95 -7.98
CA ARG A 106 -10.81 -4.51 -8.64
C ARG A 106 -12.04 -5.21 -8.08
N ALA A 107 -11.95 -6.52 -7.83
CA ALA A 107 -13.03 -7.28 -7.20
C ALA A 107 -13.38 -6.70 -5.82
N LEU A 108 -12.37 -6.45 -4.97
CA LEU A 108 -12.59 -5.89 -3.63
C LEU A 108 -13.16 -4.46 -3.68
N ASP A 109 -12.68 -3.62 -4.60
CA ASP A 109 -13.22 -2.25 -4.80
C ASP A 109 -14.70 -2.31 -5.22
N SER A 110 -15.06 -3.17 -6.18
CA SER A 110 -16.46 -3.32 -6.60
C SER A 110 -17.35 -3.88 -5.48
N MET A 111 -16.84 -4.79 -4.64
CA MET A 111 -17.54 -5.28 -3.44
C MET A 111 -17.77 -4.14 -2.44
N THR A 112 -16.71 -3.39 -2.14
CA THR A 112 -16.74 -2.26 -1.20
C THR A 112 -17.80 -1.26 -1.62
N ARG A 113 -17.78 -0.81 -2.88
CA ARG A 113 -18.74 0.17 -3.41
C ARG A 113 -20.18 -0.30 -3.30
N LEU A 114 -20.45 -1.56 -3.64
CA LEU A 114 -21.81 -2.10 -3.54
C LEU A 114 -22.28 -2.18 -2.08
N LEU A 115 -21.40 -2.59 -1.17
CA LEU A 115 -21.69 -2.65 0.26
C LEU A 115 -21.90 -1.25 0.86
N GLU A 116 -21.12 -0.24 0.44
CA GLU A 116 -21.31 1.15 0.83
C GLU A 116 -22.67 1.71 0.37
N MET A 117 -23.11 1.37 -0.85
CA MET A 117 -24.43 1.79 -1.36
C MET A 117 -25.60 1.27 -0.52
N ILE A 118 -25.42 0.15 0.18
CA ILE A 118 -26.43 -0.42 1.08
C ILE A 118 -26.14 -0.17 2.57
N ALA A 119 -25.12 0.63 2.87
CA ALA A 119 -24.64 0.92 4.22
C ALA A 119 -24.34 -0.35 5.06
N ALA A 120 -23.79 -1.38 4.43
CA ALA A 120 -23.36 -2.60 5.10
C ALA A 120 -22.01 -2.39 5.82
N GLU A 121 -21.88 -2.88 7.06
CA GLU A 121 -20.66 -2.72 7.86
C GLU A 121 -19.46 -3.46 7.24
N GLU A 122 -19.72 -4.53 6.51
CA GLU A 122 -18.72 -5.32 5.77
C GLU A 122 -17.97 -4.51 4.71
N ALA A 123 -18.50 -3.35 4.30
CA ALA A 123 -17.79 -2.38 3.46
C ALA A 123 -16.43 -1.97 4.07
N GLN A 124 -16.36 -1.84 5.40
CA GLN A 124 -15.13 -1.42 6.08
C GLN A 124 -14.02 -2.46 5.95
N GLU A 125 -14.37 -3.73 6.10
CA GLU A 125 -13.40 -4.83 6.03
C GLU A 125 -12.97 -5.10 4.57
N THR A 126 -13.89 -5.04 3.61
CA THR A 126 -13.53 -5.13 2.18
C THR A 126 -12.63 -3.97 1.73
N ALA A 127 -12.91 -2.74 2.19
CA ALA A 127 -12.05 -1.58 1.95
C ALA A 127 -10.65 -1.75 2.59
N ARG A 128 -10.59 -2.28 3.81
CA ARG A 128 -9.34 -2.59 4.49
C ARG A 128 -8.51 -3.61 3.71
N MET A 129 -9.14 -4.71 3.28
CA MET A 129 -8.48 -5.74 2.47
C MET A 129 -7.91 -5.17 1.17
N ALA A 130 -8.63 -4.26 0.49
CA ALA A 130 -8.14 -3.62 -0.72
C ALA A 130 -6.89 -2.75 -0.47
N ARG A 131 -6.90 -1.96 0.62
CA ARG A 131 -5.74 -1.14 1.03
C ARG A 131 -4.54 -1.99 1.43
N GLU A 132 -4.76 -3.09 2.16
CA GLU A 132 -3.69 -4.02 2.51
C GLU A 132 -3.08 -4.67 1.27
N LEU A 133 -3.90 -5.00 0.26
CA LEU A 133 -3.40 -5.52 -1.01
C LEU A 133 -2.47 -4.50 -1.69
N LEU A 134 -2.92 -3.24 -1.85
CA LEU A 134 -2.12 -2.16 -2.44
C LEU A 134 -0.79 -1.95 -1.69
N ARG A 135 -0.85 -1.94 -0.35
CA ARG A 135 0.35 -1.78 0.48
C ARG A 135 1.37 -2.88 0.20
N ARG A 136 0.95 -4.14 0.15
CA ARG A 136 1.84 -5.27 -0.16
C ARG A 136 2.50 -5.11 -1.52
N ARG A 137 1.74 -4.66 -2.53
CA ARG A 137 2.26 -4.43 -3.88
C ARG A 137 3.35 -3.35 -3.91
N PHE A 138 3.11 -2.22 -3.25
CA PHE A 138 4.11 -1.14 -3.20
C PHE A 138 5.37 -1.54 -2.42
N GLU A 139 5.22 -2.30 -1.34
CA GLU A 139 6.37 -2.84 -0.60
C GLU A 139 7.21 -3.81 -1.46
N GLU A 140 6.55 -4.67 -2.25
CA GLU A 140 7.23 -5.58 -3.19
C GLU A 140 7.93 -4.82 -4.32
N GLU A 141 7.28 -3.80 -4.90
CA GLU A 141 7.87 -2.97 -5.95
C GLU A 141 9.07 -2.17 -5.43
N ALA A 142 8.95 -1.52 -4.28
CA ALA A 142 10.04 -0.79 -3.65
C ALA A 142 11.24 -1.69 -3.34
N LYS A 143 10.99 -2.91 -2.84
CA LYS A 143 12.05 -3.90 -2.62
C LYS A 143 12.73 -4.30 -3.92
N ARG A 144 11.96 -4.54 -4.98
CA ARG A 144 12.49 -4.92 -6.30
C ARG A 144 13.31 -3.80 -6.92
N GLU A 145 12.88 -2.56 -6.76
CA GLU A 145 13.62 -1.37 -7.20
C GLU A 145 14.91 -1.19 -6.42
N ALA A 146 14.88 -1.35 -5.09
CA ALA A 146 16.08 -1.30 -4.25
C ALA A 146 17.09 -2.40 -4.64
N GLU A 147 16.63 -3.64 -4.84
CA GLU A 147 17.48 -4.74 -5.31
C GLU A 147 18.07 -4.46 -6.71
N ARG A 148 17.28 -3.85 -7.60
CA ARG A 148 17.75 -3.45 -8.94
C ARG A 148 18.80 -2.35 -8.86
N ALA A 149 18.59 -1.35 -8.00
CA ALA A 149 19.54 -0.25 -7.79
C ALA A 149 20.88 -0.78 -7.25
N VAL A 150 20.85 -1.69 -6.26
CA VAL A 150 22.06 -2.34 -5.73
C VAL A 150 22.80 -3.13 -6.81
N LYS A 151 22.07 -3.95 -7.59
CA LYS A 151 22.67 -4.70 -8.71
C LYS A 151 23.28 -3.79 -9.77
N GLN A 152 22.62 -2.67 -10.07
CA GLN A 152 23.12 -1.68 -11.03
C GLN A 152 24.38 -0.97 -10.49
N SER A 153 24.44 -0.64 -9.20
CA SER A 153 25.66 -0.07 -8.60
C SER A 153 26.84 -1.05 -8.59
N LEU A 154 26.58 -2.34 -8.38
CA LEU A 154 27.62 -3.39 -8.43
C LEU A 154 28.11 -3.67 -9.87
N ALA A 155 27.29 -3.40 -10.88
CA ALA A 155 27.70 -3.53 -12.28
C ALA A 155 28.64 -2.40 -12.75
N VAL A 156 28.70 -1.28 -12.01
CA VAL A 156 29.60 -0.14 -12.26
C VAL A 156 30.79 -0.19 -11.29
N VAL A 157 31.46 -1.33 -11.17
CA VAL A 157 32.83 -1.34 -10.66
C VAL A 157 33.73 -1.17 -11.88
N PRO A 158 34.43 -0.03 -12.04
CA PRO A 158 35.42 0.10 -13.11
C PRO A 158 36.44 -1.03 -12.96
N GLN A 159 36.57 -1.88 -13.98
CA GLN A 159 37.60 -2.92 -13.94
C GLN A 159 38.97 -2.24 -13.77
N GLY A 160 39.72 -2.64 -12.75
CA GLY A 160 41.06 -2.12 -12.47
C GLY A 160 41.17 -1.15 -11.29
N LEU A 161 40.08 -0.77 -10.61
CA LEU A 161 40.20 -0.07 -9.33
C LEU A 161 40.59 -1.05 -8.21
N LYS A 162 41.65 -0.70 -7.49
CA LYS A 162 42.07 -1.43 -6.29
C LYS A 162 41.05 -1.21 -5.16
N PRO A 163 40.81 -2.22 -4.30
CA PRO A 163 40.04 -2.04 -3.07
C PRO A 163 40.52 -0.81 -2.29
N TRP A 164 39.61 -0.07 -1.65
CA TRP A 164 39.97 1.16 -0.91
C TRP A 164 41.07 0.93 0.14
N ARG A 165 41.12 -0.28 0.72
CA ARG A 165 42.15 -0.71 1.69
C ARG A 165 43.57 -0.73 1.11
N GLU A 166 43.71 -0.82 -0.21
CA GLU A 166 45.00 -0.80 -0.91
C GLU A 166 45.42 0.60 -1.38
N VAL A 167 44.50 1.57 -1.40
CA VAL A 167 44.75 2.92 -1.91
C VAL A 167 44.64 4.02 -0.85
N VAL A 168 44.10 3.69 0.32
CA VAL A 168 43.96 4.61 1.45
C VAL A 168 44.52 3.97 2.72
N THR A 169 45.36 4.72 3.43
CA THR A 169 45.81 4.37 4.78
C THR A 169 44.86 5.01 5.79
N PRO A 170 44.13 4.22 6.61
CA PRO A 170 43.28 4.78 7.67
C PRO A 170 44.11 5.59 8.68
N HIS A 171 43.48 6.56 9.35
CA HIS A 171 44.11 7.31 10.42
C HIS A 171 44.63 6.34 11.52
N PRO A 172 45.79 6.59 12.15
CA PRO A 172 46.35 5.71 13.17
C PRO A 172 45.37 5.29 14.28
N ASP A 173 44.46 6.17 14.68
CA ASP A 173 43.49 5.90 15.76
C ASP A 173 42.43 4.87 15.34
N VAL A 174 41.98 4.94 14.09
CA VAL A 174 41.08 3.96 13.46
C VAL A 174 41.82 2.64 13.20
N ALA A 175 43.06 2.71 12.70
CA ALA A 175 43.87 1.54 12.41
C ALA A 175 44.28 0.77 13.68
N SER A 176 44.47 1.46 14.80
CA SER A 176 44.86 0.88 16.09
C SER A 176 43.69 0.45 16.98
N GLY A 177 42.44 0.69 16.56
CA GLY A 177 41.23 0.34 17.32
C GLY A 177 41.04 1.14 18.62
N ARG A 178 41.76 2.26 18.78
CA ARG A 178 41.71 3.14 19.96
C ARG A 178 40.78 4.33 19.71
N TYR A 179 39.62 4.09 19.13
CA TYR A 179 38.65 5.14 18.83
C TYR A 179 37.47 5.08 19.81
N SER A 180 36.99 6.24 20.26
CA SER A 180 35.77 6.36 21.05
C SER A 180 34.63 6.81 20.14
N GLU A 181 33.51 6.09 20.12
CA GLU A 181 32.32 6.49 19.33
C GLU A 181 31.82 7.90 19.71
N ALA A 182 32.08 8.34 20.95
CA ALA A 182 31.72 9.68 21.44
C ALA A 182 32.49 10.81 20.73
N GLU A 183 33.61 10.54 20.05
CA GLU A 183 34.42 11.55 19.35
C GLU A 183 33.93 11.82 17.90
N PHE A 184 32.97 11.03 17.38
CA PHE A 184 32.50 11.14 15.99
C PHE A 184 31.17 11.89 15.82
N ALA A 185 30.54 12.30 16.92
CA ALA A 185 29.34 13.14 16.87
C ALA A 185 29.69 14.59 17.24
N ALA A 186 29.43 15.52 16.33
CA ALA A 186 29.59 16.93 16.61
C ALA A 186 28.52 17.38 17.63
N ASP A 187 28.95 17.76 18.84
CA ASP A 187 28.09 18.44 19.81
C ASP A 187 28.11 19.96 19.54
N LEU A 188 27.09 20.42 18.84
CA LEU A 188 26.95 21.85 18.50
C LEU A 188 26.84 22.75 19.73
N ALA A 189 26.36 22.23 20.88
CA ALA A 189 26.26 23.02 22.10
C ALA A 189 27.65 23.24 22.73
N GLN A 190 28.55 22.25 22.66
CA GLN A 190 29.95 22.40 23.06
C GLN A 190 30.71 23.37 22.15
N VAL A 191 30.48 23.31 20.83
CA VAL A 191 31.06 24.27 19.88
C VAL A 191 30.59 25.69 20.20
N HIS A 192 29.30 25.86 20.47
CA HIS A 192 28.73 27.16 20.85
C HIS A 192 29.31 27.72 22.15
N ARG A 193 29.57 26.87 23.16
CA ARG A 193 30.18 27.27 24.44
C ARG A 193 31.71 27.39 24.39
N GLY A 194 32.36 27.00 23.30
CA GLY A 194 33.82 26.98 23.18
C GLY A 194 34.49 25.82 23.95
N GLU A 195 33.75 24.77 24.25
CA GLU A 195 34.19 23.59 25.03
C GLU A 195 34.54 22.39 24.15
N ALA A 196 34.27 22.47 22.84
CA ALA A 196 34.53 21.38 21.91
C ALA A 196 36.03 21.11 21.74
N GLY A 197 36.39 19.85 21.49
CA GLY A 197 37.73 19.44 21.09
C GLY A 197 38.22 20.20 19.85
N GLU A 198 39.54 20.28 19.65
CA GLU A 198 40.16 21.08 18.60
C GLU A 198 39.63 20.70 17.20
N GLU A 199 39.28 19.43 17.00
CA GLU A 199 38.73 18.87 15.78
C GLU A 199 37.37 19.45 15.36
N TYR A 200 36.54 19.91 16.31
CA TYR A 200 35.23 20.53 16.03
C TYR A 200 35.18 22.02 16.41
N GLY A 201 35.99 22.45 17.38
CA GLY A 201 36.05 23.83 17.85
C GLY A 201 36.88 24.75 16.96
N ASN A 202 37.87 24.22 16.23
CA ASN A 202 38.67 24.99 15.27
C ASN A 202 38.13 24.79 13.84
N PRO A 203 37.56 25.84 13.19
CA PRO A 203 37.02 25.71 11.84
C PRO A 203 38.03 25.23 10.81
N LEU A 204 39.31 25.65 10.92
CA LEU A 204 40.34 25.24 9.98
C LEU A 204 40.66 23.75 10.11
N GLU A 205 40.70 23.22 11.34
CA GLU A 205 40.97 21.80 11.58
C GLU A 205 39.78 20.93 11.19
N PHE A 206 38.55 21.38 11.49
CA PHE A 206 37.32 20.72 11.09
C PHE A 206 37.24 20.53 9.57
N TYR A 207 37.47 21.59 8.79
CA TYR A 207 37.42 21.51 7.32
C TYR A 207 38.65 20.82 6.72
N ARG A 208 39.80 20.80 7.39
CA ARG A 208 40.97 20.02 6.98
C ARG A 208 40.68 18.50 7.05
N ARG A 209 39.91 18.08 8.05
CA ARG A 209 39.52 16.68 8.27
C ARG A 209 38.24 16.28 7.52
N THR A 210 37.49 17.26 7.01
CA THR A 210 36.21 17.02 6.31
C THR A 210 36.38 17.10 4.81
N HIS A 211 36.06 16.01 4.11
CA HIS A 211 35.96 16.06 2.65
C HIS A 211 34.62 16.64 2.20
N LEU A 212 34.64 17.85 1.62
CA LEU A 212 33.45 18.52 1.11
C LEU A 212 32.96 17.88 -0.20
N THR A 213 32.05 16.92 -0.07
CA THR A 213 31.35 16.30 -1.20
C THR A 213 30.51 17.34 -1.97
N SER A 214 30.12 17.02 -3.21
CA SER A 214 29.23 17.87 -4.00
C SER A 214 27.90 18.15 -3.30
N GLY A 215 27.34 17.14 -2.61
CA GLY A 215 26.14 17.27 -1.79
C GLY A 215 26.33 18.23 -0.61
N LEU A 216 27.40 18.06 0.17
CA LEU A 216 27.72 18.95 1.30
C LEU A 216 27.96 20.39 0.85
N LYS A 217 28.65 20.60 -0.28
CA LYS A 217 28.84 21.93 -0.86
C LYS A 217 27.52 22.60 -1.23
N ARG A 218 26.62 21.86 -1.88
CA ARG A 218 25.29 22.37 -2.25
C ARG A 218 24.46 22.71 -1.02
N LEU A 219 24.48 21.85 -0.01
CA LEU A 219 23.81 22.08 1.26
C LEU A 219 24.33 23.35 1.96
N LEU A 220 25.65 23.49 2.07
CA LEU A 220 26.29 24.67 2.67
C LEU A 220 25.92 25.95 1.93
N LEU A 221 25.95 25.93 0.59
CA LEU A 221 25.54 27.09 -0.23
C LEU A 221 24.08 27.48 0.02
N ASN A 222 23.18 26.50 0.08
CA ASN A 222 21.77 26.76 0.37
C ASN A 222 21.57 27.33 1.79
N ALA A 223 22.28 26.80 2.78
CA ALA A 223 22.22 27.31 4.15
C ALA A 223 22.70 28.77 4.23
N LEU A 224 23.81 29.11 3.57
CA LEU A 224 24.36 30.46 3.54
C LEU A 224 23.43 31.46 2.85
N LYS A 225 22.85 31.11 1.70
CA LYS A 225 21.86 31.96 1.01
C LYS A 225 20.66 32.28 1.88
N ARG A 226 20.19 31.29 2.65
CA ARG A 226 19.07 31.49 3.58
C ARG A 226 19.44 32.40 4.75
N LEU A 227 20.61 32.19 5.35
CA LEU A 227 21.11 33.05 6.43
C LEU A 227 21.32 34.50 5.98
N ALA A 228 21.73 34.70 4.71
CA ALA A 228 21.90 36.01 4.10
C ALA A 228 20.57 36.67 3.65
N GLY A 229 19.43 35.98 3.74
CA GLY A 229 18.13 36.51 3.30
C GLY A 229 17.91 36.48 1.77
N GLU A 230 18.76 35.78 1.02
CA GLU A 230 18.71 35.70 -0.45
C GLU A 230 17.84 34.55 -0.98
N GLY A 231 17.10 33.87 -0.11
CA GLY A 231 16.26 32.70 -0.45
C GLY A 231 16.99 31.36 -0.36
N GLY A 232 16.46 30.32 -1.03
CA GLY A 232 17.01 28.96 -1.05
C GLY A 232 16.04 27.88 -0.55
N ASP A 233 16.25 26.63 -0.99
CA ASP A 233 15.36 25.51 -0.68
C ASP A 233 15.27 25.25 0.84
N PRO A 234 14.07 24.95 1.37
CA PRO A 234 13.93 24.55 2.77
C PRO A 234 14.67 23.22 3.01
N VAL A 235 15.64 23.24 3.91
CA VAL A 235 16.33 22.03 4.36
C VAL A 235 15.51 21.45 5.52
N VAL A 236 14.77 20.36 5.25
CA VAL A 236 13.89 19.70 6.23
C VAL A 236 14.54 18.46 6.86
N GLU A 237 15.52 17.87 6.17
CA GLU A 237 16.24 16.69 6.64
C GLU A 237 17.69 16.70 6.15
N LEU A 238 18.63 16.34 7.02
CA LEU A 238 20.03 16.12 6.68
C LEU A 238 20.22 14.62 6.44
N GLN A 239 20.27 14.21 5.18
CA GLN A 239 20.73 12.86 4.84
C GLN A 239 22.26 12.86 4.89
N THR A 240 22.81 12.31 5.97
CA THR A 240 24.24 11.97 6.10
C THR A 240 24.53 10.60 5.52
#